data_AF-A0A9D1HVU8-F1
#
_entry.id   AF-A0A9D1HVU8-F1
#
_cell.length_a   1.000
_cell.length_b   1.000
_cell.length_c   1.000
_cell.angle_alpha   90.00
_cell.angle_beta   90.00
_cell.angle_gamma   90.00
#
_symmetry.space_group_name_H-M   'P 1'
#
loop_
_entity.id
_entity.type
_entity.pdbx_description
1 polymer ?
#
loop_
_entity_poly.entity_id
_entity_poly.type
_entity_poly.pdbx_seq_one_letter_code
_entity_poly.pdbx_strand_id
1 'polypeptide(L)'
;MARIDTSSYKTFSEVTDRLDEIVKAVRDKDASLERSLDLFDEAIALGSKAVEMVDRVEFSEEERKQLSGEALSGGEQSSSEQQASDTEENASSDKEA
;
A
#
# COMPACT_ATOMS: atom_id res chain seq x y z
N MET A 1 12.99 15.61 -6.29
CA MET A 1 13.05 14.73 -5.12
C MET A 1 13.95 13.56 -5.46
N ALA A 2 15.05 13.40 -4.72
CA ALA A 2 15.91 12.24 -4.92
C ALA A 2 15.08 10.97 -4.64
N ARG A 3 15.20 9.95 -5.51
CA ARG A 3 14.58 8.67 -5.20
C ARG A 3 15.36 8.05 -4.05
N ILE A 4 14.69 7.89 -2.92
CA ILE A 4 15.23 7.23 -1.75
C ILE A 4 15.14 5.73 -2.01
N ASP A 5 16.29 5.06 -2.10
CA ASP A 5 16.34 3.63 -2.34
C ASP A 5 16.13 2.87 -1.04
N THR A 6 14.93 2.32 -0.87
CA THR A 6 14.59 1.47 0.27
C THR A 6 14.83 0.00 -0.01
N SER A 7 15.30 -0.40 -1.20
CA SER A 7 15.39 -1.81 -1.63
C SER A 7 16.30 -2.68 -0.75
N SER A 8 17.27 -2.08 -0.06
CA SER A 8 18.22 -2.75 0.83
C SER A 8 17.58 -3.40 2.06
N TYR A 9 16.47 -2.86 2.56
CA TYR A 9 15.81 -3.35 3.79
C TYR A 9 14.88 -4.54 3.48
N LYS A 10 15.28 -5.76 3.78
CA LYS A 10 14.54 -6.97 3.36
C LYS A 10 13.50 -7.42 4.36
N THR A 11 13.71 -7.10 5.63
CA THR A 11 12.86 -7.50 6.74
C THR A 11 12.22 -6.29 7.40
N PHE A 12 11.09 -6.52 8.07
CA PHE A 12 10.42 -5.48 8.84
C PHE A 12 11.31 -4.94 9.97
N SER A 13 12.12 -5.80 10.62
CA SER A 13 13.05 -5.39 11.68
C SER A 13 14.09 -4.38 11.18
N GLU A 14 14.68 -4.61 10.01
CA GLU A 14 15.66 -3.69 9.44
C GLU A 14 15.03 -2.32 9.12
N VAL A 15 13.76 -2.31 8.70
CA VAL A 15 13.01 -1.06 8.48
C VAL A 15 12.75 -0.34 9.81
N THR A 16 12.34 -1.05 10.86
CA THR A 16 12.09 -0.43 12.18
C THR A 16 13.37 0.09 12.81
N ASP A 17 14.47 -0.65 12.71
CA ASP A 17 15.77 -0.23 13.24
C ASP A 17 16.22 1.07 12.56
N ARG A 18 16.03 1.18 11.24
CA ARG A 18 16.34 2.40 10.50
C ARG A 18 15.44 3.58 10.89
N LEU A 19 14.15 3.35 11.09
CA LEU A 19 13.23 4.39 11.56
C LEU A 19 13.64 4.91 12.95
N ASP A 20 14.11 4.04 13.85
CA ASP A 20 14.63 4.43 15.16
C ASP A 20 15.92 5.25 15.06
N GLU A 21 16.83 4.92 14.13
CA GLU A 21 18.00 5.74 13.83
C GLU A 21 17.62 7.13 13.33
N ILE A 22 16.64 7.22 12.43
CA ILE A 22 16.11 8.48 11.91
C ILE A 22 15.53 9.32 13.06
N VAL A 23 14.73 8.72 13.95
CA VAL A 23 14.17 9.41 15.12
C VAL A 23 15.28 9.96 16.01
N LYS A 24 16.34 9.19 16.27
CA LYS A 24 17.50 9.66 17.05
C LYS A 24 18.19 10.84 16.35
N ALA A 25 18.37 10.77 15.04
CA ALA A 25 19.05 11.80 14.26
C ALA A 25 18.25 13.11 14.16
N VAL A 26 16.92 13.05 14.04
CA VAL A 26 16.05 14.24 13.99
C VAL A 26 15.92 14.90 15.37
N ARG A 27 16.04 14.12 16.45
CA ARG A 27 16.04 14.64 17.83
C ARG A 27 17.35 15.30 18.24
N ASP A 28 18.40 15.15 17.44
CA ASP A 28 19.67 15.81 17.65
C ASP A 28 19.52 17.32 17.44
N LYS A 29 19.99 18.12 18.40
CA LYS A 29 19.89 19.58 18.35
C LYS A 29 20.82 20.20 17.33
N ASP A 30 21.84 19.46 16.91
CA ASP A 30 22.79 19.88 15.90
C ASP A 30 22.35 19.51 14.47
N ALA A 31 21.22 18.81 14.32
CA ALA A 31 20.66 18.51 13.01
C ALA A 31 20.04 19.76 12.37
N SER A 32 20.44 20.06 11.13
CA SER A 32 19.82 21.13 10.35
C SER A 32 18.39 20.75 9.94
N LEU A 33 17.57 21.77 9.65
CA LEU A 33 16.21 21.57 9.13
C LEU A 33 16.22 20.79 7.82
N GLU A 34 17.10 21.16 6.88
CA GLU A 34 17.23 20.46 5.59
C GLU A 34 17.54 18.98 5.80
N ARG A 35 18.50 18.65 6.66
CA ARG A 35 18.82 17.26 7.00
C ARG A 35 17.64 16.54 7.64
N SER A 36 16.86 17.23 8.47
CA SER A 36 15.67 16.65 9.10
C SER A 36 14.55 16.38 8.08
N LEU A 37 14.43 17.22 7.06
CA LEU A 37 13.47 17.02 5.96
C LEU A 37 13.89 15.87 5.04
N ASP A 38 15.19 15.73 4.72
CA ASP A 38 15.69 14.59 3.96
C ASP A 38 15.43 13.26 4.70
N LEU A 39 15.67 13.24 6.02
CA LEU A 39 15.39 12.08 6.87
C LEU A 39 13.88 11.79 6.99
N PHE A 40 13.04 12.82 6.94
CA PHE A 40 11.59 12.65 6.94
C PHE A 40 11.08 12.02 5.64
N ASP A 41 11.58 12.46 4.49
CA ASP A 41 11.27 11.83 3.21
C ASP A 41 11.74 10.36 3.20
N GLU A 42 12.90 10.06 3.82
CA GLU A 42 13.38 8.68 3.97
C GLU A 42 12.42 7.85 4.82
N ALA A 43 11.93 8.40 5.94
CA ALA A 43 10.97 7.73 6.81
C ALA A 43 9.63 7.46 6.09
N ILE A 44 9.16 8.37 5.22
CA ILE A 44 7.95 8.14 4.41
C ILE A 44 8.16 6.93 3.49
N ALA A 45 9.28 6.89 2.77
CA ALA A 45 9.57 5.79 1.85
C ALA A 45 9.69 4.44 2.60
N LEU A 46 10.32 4.43 3.77
CA LEU A 46 10.41 3.27 4.65
C LEU A 46 9.05 2.83 5.18
N GLY A 47 8.21 3.79 5.59
CA GLY A 47 6.83 3.54 6.05
C GLY A 47 5.97 2.91 4.96
N SER A 48 6.02 3.42 3.73
CA SER A 48 5.33 2.80 2.59
C SER A 48 5.79 1.37 2.35
N LYS A 49 7.10 1.11 2.44
CA LYS A 49 7.65 -0.24 2.31
C LYS A 49 7.20 -1.17 3.44
N ALA A 50 7.15 -0.68 4.67
CA ALA A 50 6.68 -1.44 5.82
C ALA A 50 5.23 -1.88 5.66
N VAL A 51 4.36 -0.99 5.17
CA VAL A 51 2.96 -1.32 4.84
C VAL A 51 2.90 -2.42 3.78
N GLU A 52 3.67 -2.29 2.68
CA GLU A 52 3.73 -3.34 1.65
C GLU A 52 4.23 -4.69 2.20
N MET A 53 5.16 -4.69 3.16
CA MET A 53 5.64 -5.92 3.80
C MET A 53 4.58 -6.57 4.69
N VAL A 54 3.82 -5.78 5.45
CA VAL A 54 2.73 -6.29 6.31
C VAL A 54 1.57 -6.82 5.47
N ASP A 55 1.29 -6.18 4.33
CA ASP A 55 0.26 -6.63 3.38
C ASP A 55 0.65 -7.94 2.67
N ARG A 56 1.95 -8.24 2.55
CA ARG A 56 2.42 -9.54 2.05
C ARG A 56 2.19 -10.60 3.11
N VAL A 57 1.06 -11.28 3.02
CA VAL A 57 0.74 -12.44 3.84
C VAL A 57 1.87 -13.48 3.74
N GLU A 58 2.64 -13.64 4.81
CA GLU A 58 3.65 -14.69 4.94
C GLU A 58 2.96 -16.03 5.22
N PHE A 59 2.33 -16.60 4.19
CA PHE A 59 1.84 -17.97 4.25
C PHE A 59 3.02 -18.92 4.48
N SER A 60 2.87 -19.83 5.44
CA SER A 60 3.76 -20.98 5.59
C SER A 60 3.79 -21.81 4.30
N GLU A 61 4.84 -22.61 4.10
CA GLU A 61 4.92 -23.48 2.91
C GLU A 61 3.69 -24.40 2.77
N GLU A 62 3.11 -24.83 3.90
CA GLU A 62 1.91 -25.64 3.95
C GLU A 62 0.66 -24.88 3.49
N GLU A 63 0.49 -23.62 3.92
CA GLU A 63 -0.61 -22.75 3.49
C GLU A 63 -0.47 -22.32 2.04
N ARG A 64 0.75 -22.05 1.57
CA ARG A 64 1.04 -21.80 0.14
C ARG A 64 0.68 -23.00 -0.72
N LYS A 65 0.95 -24.21 -0.23
CA LYS A 65 0.62 -25.46 -0.93
C LYS A 65 -0.89 -25.66 -1.00
N GLN A 66 -1.63 -25.36 0.07
CA GLN A 66 -3.10 -25.40 0.09
C GLN A 66 -3.70 -24.37 -0.88
N LEU A 67 -3.27 -23.10 -0.83
CA LEU A 67 -3.71 -22.05 -1.78
C LEU A 67 -3.41 -22.40 -3.24
N SER A 68 -2.22 -22.95 -3.54
CA SER A 68 -1.85 -23.37 -4.90
C SER A 68 -2.63 -24.59 -5.38
N GLY A 69 -3.10 -25.44 -4.46
CA GLY A 69 -3.93 -26.60 -4.75
C GLY A 69 -5.40 -26.23 -5.02
N GLU A 70 -5.91 -25.16 -4.41
CA GLU A 70 -7.28 -24.67 -4.63
C GLU A 70 -7.45 -23.89 -5.94
N ALA A 71 -6.38 -23.34 -6.51
CA ALA A 71 -6.42 -22.64 -7.81
C ALA A 71 -6.78 -23.54 -9.01
N LEU A 72 -6.81 -24.87 -8.84
CA LEU A 72 -7.22 -25.83 -9.86
C LEU A 72 -8.59 -26.48 -9.59
N SER A 73 -9.33 -26.06 -8.56
CA SER A 73 -10.62 -26.66 -8.18
C SER A 73 -11.74 -25.66 -7.86
N GLY A 74 -11.64 -24.41 -8.32
CA GLY A 74 -12.71 -23.41 -8.25
C GLY A 74 -13.17 -23.02 -9.66
N GLY A 75 -14.12 -23.78 -10.20
CA GLY A 75 -14.58 -23.67 -11.59
C GLY A 75 -15.21 -22.32 -11.97
N GLU A 76 -15.24 -22.13 -13.29
CA GLU A 76 -16.03 -21.16 -14.04
C GLU A 76 -17.31 -20.66 -13.33
N GLN A 77 -17.31 -19.38 -12.96
CA GLN A 77 -18.52 -18.56 -12.99
C GLN A 77 -18.25 -17.42 -13.95
N SER A 78 -18.77 -17.62 -15.16
CA SER A 78 -19.02 -16.64 -16.19
C SER A 78 -19.44 -15.28 -15.60
N SER A 79 -18.77 -14.20 -16.00
CA SER A 79 -19.35 -12.85 -15.90
C SER A 79 -19.25 -12.18 -17.26
N SER A 80 -19.92 -12.78 -18.24
CA SER A 80 -20.36 -12.09 -19.45
C SER A 80 -21.54 -11.18 -19.11
N GLU A 81 -21.35 -9.89 -19.38
CA GLU A 81 -22.37 -8.89 -19.70
C GLU A 81 -23.51 -8.66 -18.69
N GLN A 82 -23.42 -7.50 -18.01
CA GLN A 82 -24.57 -6.62 -17.90
C GLN A 82 -24.12 -5.16 -17.84
N GLN A 83 -23.99 -4.61 -19.04
CA GLN A 83 -24.14 -3.19 -19.32
C GLN A 83 -25.56 -2.78 -18.92
N ALA A 84 -25.70 -2.13 -17.77
CA ALA A 84 -26.88 -1.35 -17.44
C ALA A 84 -26.47 0.12 -17.45
N SER A 85 -26.73 0.74 -18.61
CA SER A 85 -26.83 2.18 -18.77
C SER A 85 -27.96 2.71 -17.91
N ASP A 86 -27.64 3.30 -16.76
CA ASP A 86 -28.58 4.17 -16.06
C ASP A 86 -28.71 5.47 -16.84
N THR A 87 -29.77 5.51 -17.65
CA THR A 87 -30.32 6.70 -18.28
C THR A 87 -30.93 7.59 -17.19
N GLU A 88 -30.14 8.52 -16.66
CA GLU A 88 -30.66 9.73 -16.03
C GLU A 88 -30.86 10.80 -17.12
N GLU A 89 -32.04 10.79 -17.76
CA GLU A 89 -32.58 12.04 -18.32
C GLU A 89 -34.03 12.20 -17.89
N ASN A 90 -34.14 13.07 -16.90
CA ASN A 90 -35.32 13.50 -16.18
C ASN A 90 -36.30 14.20 -17.12
N ALA A 91 -37.41 13.54 -17.43
CA ALA A 91 -38.58 14.17 -18.03
C ALA A 91 -39.82 13.75 -17.25
N SER A 92 -40.41 14.66 -16.48
CA SER A 92 -41.78 15.12 -16.74
C SER A 92 -42.33 15.98 -15.58
N SER A 93 -42.59 17.23 -15.95
CA SER A 93 -43.79 18.00 -15.58
C SER A 93 -43.93 18.50 -14.14
N ASP A 94 -43.25 19.62 -13.89
CA ASP A 94 -43.76 20.65 -13.00
C ASP A 94 -44.92 21.37 -13.69
N LYS A 95 -46.08 21.40 -13.03
CA LYS A 95 -47.37 21.86 -13.53
C LYS A 95 -47.84 22.97 -12.60
N GLU A 96 -47.56 24.23 -12.89
CA GLU A 96 -48.19 25.35 -12.21
C GLU A 96 -48.20 26.64 -13.05
N ALA A 97 -49.38 27.29 -13.04
CA ALA A 97 -49.77 28.64 -13.50
C ALA A 97 -49.90 28.91 -15.01
#